data_AF-A0A3D2GX28-F1
#
_entry.id   AF-A0A3D2GX28-F1
#
_cell.length_a   1.000
_cell.length_b   1.000
_cell.length_c   1.000
_cell.angle_alpha   90.00
_cell.angle_beta   90.00
_cell.angle_gamma   90.00
#
_symmetry.space_group_name_H-M   'P 1'
#
loop_
_entity.id
_entity.type
_entity.pdbx_description
1 polymer ?
#
loop_
_entity_poly.entity_id
_entity_poly.type
_entity_poly.pdbx_seq_one_letter_code
_entity_poly.pdbx_strand_id
1 'polypeptide(L)'
;MAYNNNYNSYNNQRQPSRGGFTPAPAAPVEPKAIPANYVDLAETLMSANSRSITTSKLRNWFSIANDIYNVESRSSEIGLKPESCTKLLNLRVRIVYDAGKDSKIKDFVTSANLLSYIKGIGSSREQMIRFAQYMEALVAYHKYFGGREA
;
A
#
# COMPACT_ATOMS: atom_id res chain seq x y z
N MET A 1 5.58 67.66 -5.11
CA MET A 1 5.76 66.22 -4.87
C MET A 1 5.16 65.88 -3.51
N ALA A 2 4.01 65.21 -3.48
CA ALA A 2 3.52 64.45 -2.33
C ALA A 2 2.52 63.43 -2.89
N TYR A 3 2.92 62.17 -2.91
CA TYR A 3 2.12 61.04 -3.38
C TYR A 3 1.01 60.76 -2.34
N ASN A 4 -0.24 60.72 -2.77
CA ASN A 4 -1.35 60.22 -1.95
C ASN A 4 -1.99 59.02 -2.66
N ASN A 5 -1.55 57.82 -2.31
CA ASN A 5 -2.19 56.56 -2.65
C ASN A 5 -3.02 56.13 -1.45
N ASN A 6 -4.35 56.28 -1.51
CA ASN A 6 -5.23 55.63 -0.56
C ASN A 6 -5.84 54.39 -1.21
N TYR A 7 -5.43 53.25 -0.67
CA TYR A 7 -5.72 51.90 -1.12
C TYR A 7 -7.13 51.47 -0.71
N ASN A 8 -7.84 50.91 -1.68
CA ASN A 8 -8.96 49.97 -1.63
C ASN A 8 -9.59 49.61 -0.26
N SER A 9 -10.89 49.91 -0.20
CA SER A 9 -11.89 49.30 0.66
C SER A 9 -12.00 47.78 0.39
N TYR A 10 -11.68 46.96 1.37
CA TYR A 10 -11.99 45.53 1.35
C TYR A 10 -13.24 45.23 2.19
N ASN A 11 -14.26 44.79 1.48
CA ASN A 11 -15.51 44.26 2.00
C ASN A 11 -15.26 43.11 2.99
N ASN A 12 -15.90 43.22 4.15
CA ASN A 12 -15.90 42.26 5.24
C ASN A 12 -16.78 41.05 4.87
N GLN A 13 -16.19 39.97 4.33
CA GLN A 13 -16.86 38.67 4.24
C GLN A 13 -16.35 37.76 5.36
N ARG A 14 -17.22 37.57 6.37
CA ARG A 14 -17.03 36.59 7.44
C ARG A 14 -17.00 35.18 6.82
N GLN A 15 -15.82 34.55 6.78
CA GLN A 15 -15.70 33.13 6.47
C GLN A 15 -16.23 32.29 7.64
N PRO A 16 -17.07 31.27 7.39
CA PRO A 16 -17.43 30.31 8.43
C PRO A 16 -16.19 29.48 8.78
N SER A 17 -15.93 29.38 10.08
CA SER A 17 -14.83 28.60 10.66
C SER A 17 -14.96 27.14 10.24
N ARG A 18 -14.16 26.69 9.27
CA ARG A 18 -14.02 25.28 8.94
C ARG A 18 -13.39 24.59 10.15
N GLY A 19 -14.21 23.88 10.92
CA GLY A 19 -13.74 22.99 11.97
C GLY A 19 -12.63 22.11 11.42
N GLY A 20 -11.43 22.26 11.98
CA GLY A 20 -10.27 21.48 11.57
C GLY A 20 -10.55 20.01 11.86
N PHE A 21 -10.73 19.22 10.81
CA PHE A 21 -10.53 17.77 10.91
C PHE A 21 -9.05 17.56 11.14
N THR A 22 -8.62 17.47 12.39
CA THR A 22 -7.35 16.84 12.75
C THR A 22 -7.64 15.35 12.81
N PRO A 23 -7.31 14.56 11.76
CA PRO A 23 -7.34 13.12 11.92
C PRO A 23 -6.40 12.80 13.08
N ALA A 24 -6.91 12.08 14.09
CA ALA A 24 -6.08 11.55 15.15
C ALA A 24 -4.86 10.84 14.52
N PRO A 25 -3.64 11.02 15.06
CA PRO A 25 -2.45 10.40 14.49
C PRO A 25 -2.67 8.89 14.47
N ALA A 26 -2.80 8.32 13.26
CA ALA A 26 -2.93 6.89 13.09
C ALA A 26 -1.70 6.22 13.71
N ALA A 27 -1.93 5.21 14.55
CA ALA A 27 -0.84 4.48 15.21
C ALA A 27 0.20 4.02 14.17
N PRO A 28 1.50 4.11 14.46
CA PRO A 28 2.54 3.69 13.53
C PRO A 28 2.33 2.23 13.10
N VAL A 29 2.42 1.95 11.80
CA VAL A 29 2.32 0.56 11.29
C VAL A 29 3.43 -0.29 11.90
N GLU A 30 3.07 -1.34 12.64
CA GLU A 30 4.02 -2.27 13.23
C GLU A 30 4.55 -3.28 12.19
N PRO A 31 5.86 -3.58 12.18
CA PRO A 31 6.42 -4.61 11.31
C PRO A 31 5.95 -6.00 11.72
N LYS A 32 5.62 -6.84 10.74
CA LYS A 32 5.25 -8.25 10.95
C LYS A 32 5.98 -9.15 9.98
N ALA A 33 6.35 -10.35 10.43
CA ALA A 33 6.82 -11.41 9.54
C ALA A 33 5.64 -12.04 8.79
N ILE A 34 5.87 -12.48 7.55
CA ILE A 34 4.87 -13.25 6.81
C ILE A 34 4.81 -14.66 7.42
N PRO A 35 3.62 -15.13 7.84
CA PRO A 35 3.49 -16.44 8.48
C PRO A 35 3.67 -17.58 7.47
N ALA A 36 4.01 -18.78 7.95
CA ALA A 36 4.23 -19.94 7.07
C ALA A 36 2.96 -20.39 6.33
N ASN A 37 1.78 -20.20 6.93
CA ASN A 37 0.47 -20.50 6.38
C ASN A 37 -0.12 -19.33 5.56
N TYR A 38 0.72 -18.54 4.89
CA TYR A 38 0.28 -17.37 4.12
C TYR A 38 -0.71 -17.72 3.00
N VAL A 39 -0.69 -18.96 2.50
CA VAL A 39 -1.63 -19.47 1.49
C VAL A 39 -3.04 -19.57 2.06
N ASP A 40 -3.21 -20.23 3.21
CA ASP A 40 -4.52 -20.33 3.91
C ASP A 40 -5.04 -18.96 4.32
N LEU A 41 -4.13 -18.06 4.71
CA LEU A 41 -4.47 -16.67 5.01
C LEU A 41 -4.97 -15.94 3.76
N ALA A 42 -4.33 -16.12 2.60
CA ALA A 42 -4.78 -15.55 1.33
C ALA A 42 -6.15 -16.09 0.91
N GLU A 43 -6.38 -17.40 1.07
CA GLU A 43 -7.68 -18.05 0.83
C GLU A 43 -8.78 -17.43 1.70
N THR A 44 -8.55 -17.38 3.00
CA THR A 44 -9.50 -16.84 3.98
C THR A 44 -9.82 -15.38 3.70
N LEU A 45 -8.80 -14.57 3.39
CA LEU A 45 -8.99 -13.16 3.06
C LEU A 45 -9.78 -12.97 1.78
N MET A 46 -9.47 -13.74 0.73
CA MET A 46 -10.11 -13.58 -0.58
C MET A 46 -11.53 -14.12 -0.62
N SER A 47 -11.82 -15.20 0.11
CA SER A 47 -13.20 -15.68 0.24
C SER A 47 -14.11 -14.62 0.89
N ALA A 48 -13.60 -13.86 1.86
CA ALA A 48 -14.35 -12.79 2.52
C ALA A 48 -14.36 -11.46 1.73
N ASN A 49 -13.28 -11.12 1.03
CA ASN A 49 -13.03 -9.75 0.55
C ASN A 49 -12.73 -9.61 -0.96
N SER A 50 -12.98 -10.63 -1.79
CA SER A 50 -12.66 -10.59 -3.22
C SER A 50 -13.25 -9.39 -3.98
N ARG A 51 -14.33 -8.81 -3.47
CA ARG A 51 -15.04 -7.66 -4.06
C ARG A 51 -14.48 -6.29 -3.66
N SER A 52 -13.56 -6.23 -2.70
CA SER A 52 -12.99 -4.99 -2.16
C SER A 52 -11.79 -4.48 -2.97
N ILE A 53 -11.22 -5.33 -3.83
CA ILE A 53 -10.11 -4.98 -4.73
C ILE A 53 -10.38 -5.54 -6.14
N THR A 54 -9.86 -4.85 -7.17
CA THR A 54 -9.94 -5.31 -8.56
C THR A 54 -8.71 -6.12 -8.95
N THR A 55 -8.89 -7.04 -9.92
CA THR A 55 -7.80 -7.89 -10.40
C THR A 55 -6.66 -7.05 -10.97
N SER A 56 -6.96 -5.98 -11.71
CA SER A 56 -5.94 -5.12 -12.32
C SER A 56 -5.11 -4.37 -11.28
N LYS A 57 -5.71 -3.94 -10.16
CA LYS A 57 -4.99 -3.28 -9.07
C LYS A 57 -4.04 -4.27 -8.38
N LEU A 58 -4.55 -5.45 -8.03
CA LEU A 58 -3.77 -6.47 -7.33
C LEU A 58 -2.62 -7.00 -8.22
N ARG A 59 -2.89 -7.26 -9.50
CA ARG A 59 -1.84 -7.63 -10.48
C ARG A 59 -0.79 -6.55 -10.65
N ASN A 60 -1.18 -5.28 -10.62
CA ASN A 60 -0.22 -4.19 -10.74
C ASN A 60 0.76 -4.14 -9.55
N TRP A 61 0.27 -4.34 -8.33
CA TRP A 61 1.14 -4.45 -7.15
C TRP A 61 1.98 -5.72 -7.18
N PHE A 62 1.38 -6.85 -7.55
CA PHE A 62 2.09 -8.12 -7.69
C PHE A 62 3.22 -8.03 -8.72
N SER A 63 3.02 -7.33 -9.84
CA SER A 63 4.08 -7.12 -10.85
C SER A 63 5.35 -6.53 -10.24
N ILE A 64 5.22 -5.52 -9.37
CA ILE A 64 6.38 -4.89 -8.73
C ILE A 64 7.06 -5.86 -7.75
N ALA A 65 6.27 -6.63 -6.99
CA ALA A 65 6.81 -7.65 -6.10
C ALA A 65 7.52 -8.78 -6.87
N ASN A 66 6.95 -9.18 -8.01
CA ASN A 66 7.49 -10.21 -8.88
C ASN A 66 8.80 -9.75 -9.57
N ASP A 67 8.90 -8.48 -9.95
CA ASP A 67 10.14 -7.93 -10.49
C ASP A 67 11.29 -8.01 -9.47
N ILE A 68 11.00 -7.72 -8.20
CA ILE A 68 11.98 -7.88 -7.11
C ILE A 68 12.30 -9.37 -6.93
N TYR A 69 11.30 -10.24 -6.88
CA TYR A 69 11.49 -11.69 -6.75
C TYR A 69 12.38 -12.25 -7.86
N ASN A 70 12.16 -11.85 -9.11
CA ASN A 70 12.95 -12.30 -10.25
C ASN A 70 14.43 -11.92 -10.10
N VAL A 71 14.74 -10.76 -9.53
CA VAL A 71 16.13 -10.35 -9.28
C VAL A 71 16.72 -11.13 -8.10
N GLU A 72 15.97 -11.26 -7.01
CA GLU A 72 16.48 -11.73 -5.72
C GLU A 72 16.48 -13.25 -5.57
N SER A 73 15.59 -13.97 -6.26
CA SER A 73 15.56 -15.45 -6.30
C SER A 73 16.82 -16.06 -6.90
N ARG A 74 17.54 -15.31 -7.75
CA ARG A 74 18.80 -15.71 -8.37
C ARG A 74 20.04 -15.26 -7.58
N SER A 75 19.84 -14.50 -6.51
CA SER A 75 20.92 -14.00 -5.65
C SER A 75 21.30 -15.01 -4.59
N SER A 76 22.60 -15.21 -4.35
CA SER A 76 23.09 -15.98 -3.20
C SER A 76 23.13 -15.17 -1.90
N GLU A 77 23.02 -13.84 -2.00
CA GLU A 77 23.14 -12.91 -0.86
C GLU A 77 21.95 -12.94 0.08
N ILE A 78 22.19 -13.01 1.39
CA ILE A 78 21.13 -13.06 2.41
C ILE A 78 20.28 -11.77 2.39
N GLY A 79 20.91 -10.64 2.06
CA GLY A 79 20.28 -9.34 1.99
C GLY A 79 19.76 -8.98 0.59
N LEU A 80 18.74 -8.11 0.55
CA LEU A 80 18.24 -7.50 -0.67
C LEU A 80 19.26 -6.55 -1.28
N LYS A 81 19.31 -6.52 -2.61
CA LYS A 81 20.07 -5.49 -3.34
C LYS A 81 19.49 -4.10 -3.07
N PRO A 82 20.31 -3.03 -3.08
CA PRO A 82 19.82 -1.66 -2.88
C PRO A 82 18.69 -1.25 -3.84
N GLU A 83 18.75 -1.70 -5.09
CA GLU A 83 17.70 -1.45 -6.09
C GLU A 83 16.37 -2.13 -5.69
N SER A 84 16.43 -3.37 -5.20
CA SER A 84 15.27 -4.12 -4.72
C SER A 84 14.65 -3.49 -3.48
N CYS A 85 15.47 -3.00 -2.54
CA CYS A 85 14.99 -2.21 -1.40
C CYS A 85 14.24 -0.96 -1.88
N THR A 86 14.79 -0.25 -2.87
CA THR A 86 14.16 0.96 -3.42
C THR A 86 12.83 0.63 -4.09
N LYS A 87 12.76 -0.44 -4.89
CA LYS A 87 11.51 -0.92 -5.51
C LYS A 87 10.47 -1.33 -4.47
N LEU A 88 10.90 -1.97 -3.37
CA LEU A 88 10.02 -2.35 -2.26
C LEU A 88 9.43 -1.11 -1.56
N LEU A 89 10.24 -0.07 -1.34
CA LEU A 89 9.76 1.21 -0.79
C LEU A 89 8.78 1.91 -1.75
N ASN A 90 9.04 1.86 -3.07
CA ASN A 90 8.13 2.39 -4.08
C ASN A 90 6.79 1.64 -4.08
N LEU A 91 6.81 0.31 -3.96
CA LEU A 91 5.59 -0.50 -3.81
C LEU A 91 4.80 -0.06 -2.56
N ARG A 92 5.49 0.14 -1.43
CA ARG A 92 4.85 0.60 -0.18
C ARG A 92 4.13 1.94 -0.39
N VAL A 93 4.81 2.93 -0.98
CA VAL A 93 4.23 4.25 -1.24
C VAL A 93 3.01 4.15 -2.15
N ARG A 94 3.08 3.31 -3.19
CA ARG A 94 1.97 3.09 -4.11
C ARG A 94 0.74 2.48 -3.43
N ILE A 95 0.93 1.47 -2.60
CA ILE A 95 -0.16 0.85 -1.83
C ILE A 95 -0.81 1.88 -0.90
N VAL A 96 -0.01 2.69 -0.20
CA VAL A 96 -0.53 3.77 0.68
C VAL A 96 -1.34 4.78 -0.12
N TYR A 97 -0.84 5.19 -1.29
CA TYR A 97 -1.54 6.14 -2.16
C TYR A 97 -2.88 5.59 -2.68
N ASP A 98 -2.89 4.34 -3.15
CA ASP A 98 -4.12 3.67 -3.61
C ASP A 98 -5.12 3.50 -2.46
N ALA A 99 -4.66 3.12 -1.26
CA ALA A 99 -5.49 3.05 -0.05
C ALA A 99 -6.02 4.42 0.40
N GLY A 100 -5.30 5.51 0.13
CA GLY A 100 -5.75 6.86 0.42
C GLY A 100 -6.88 7.34 -0.50
N LYS A 101 -7.04 6.72 -1.68
CA LYS A 101 -8.07 7.08 -2.67
C LYS A 101 -9.38 6.34 -2.52
N ASP A 102 -9.35 5.13 -1.98
CA ASP A 102 -10.50 4.24 -1.88
C ASP A 102 -10.50 3.52 -0.54
N SER A 103 -11.54 3.75 0.26
CA SER A 103 -11.69 3.13 1.57
C SER A 103 -11.76 1.60 1.51
N LYS A 104 -12.33 1.02 0.44
CA LYS A 104 -12.37 -0.45 0.27
C LYS A 104 -10.97 -1.02 0.05
N ILE A 105 -10.14 -0.29 -0.68
CA ILE A 105 -8.72 -0.65 -0.84
C ILE A 105 -8.00 -0.53 0.49
N LYS A 106 -8.26 0.52 1.28
CA LYS A 106 -7.68 0.68 2.62
C LYS A 106 -8.03 -0.48 3.55
N ASP A 107 -9.29 -0.90 3.57
CA ASP A 107 -9.77 -2.00 4.39
C ASP A 107 -9.13 -3.32 3.97
N PHE A 108 -9.00 -3.55 2.65
CA PHE A 108 -8.29 -4.69 2.11
C PHE A 108 -6.80 -4.70 2.52
N VAL A 109 -6.09 -3.58 2.31
CA VAL A 109 -4.67 -3.42 2.65
C VAL A 109 -4.43 -3.68 4.15
N THR A 110 -5.35 -3.23 4.99
CA THR A 110 -5.31 -3.44 6.45
C THR A 110 -5.53 -4.90 6.79
N SER A 111 -6.58 -5.52 6.26
CA SER A 111 -6.91 -6.93 6.50
C SER A 111 -5.80 -7.88 6.02
N ALA A 112 -5.22 -7.58 4.86
CA ALA A 112 -4.12 -8.33 4.27
C ALA A 112 -2.75 -8.02 4.90
N ASN A 113 -2.68 -7.13 5.90
CA ASN A 113 -1.47 -6.72 6.60
C ASN A 113 -0.31 -6.27 5.67
N LEU A 114 -0.61 -5.76 4.46
CA LEU A 114 0.41 -5.52 3.43
C LEU A 114 1.50 -4.54 3.89
N LEU A 115 1.10 -3.45 4.56
CA LEU A 115 2.06 -2.45 5.04
C LEU A 115 2.93 -2.97 6.20
N SER A 116 2.36 -3.79 7.08
CA SER A 116 3.09 -4.44 8.17
C SER A 116 4.10 -5.45 7.64
N TYR A 117 3.72 -6.26 6.66
CA TYR A 117 4.61 -7.22 6.02
C TYR A 117 5.74 -6.51 5.25
N ILE A 118 5.43 -5.49 4.44
CA ILE A 118 6.46 -4.73 3.73
C ILE A 118 7.46 -4.10 4.71
N LYS A 119 6.99 -3.54 5.83
CA LYS A 119 7.87 -3.00 6.86
C LYS A 119 8.70 -4.09 7.55
N GLY A 120 8.13 -5.28 7.75
CA GLY A 120 8.79 -6.43 8.37
C GLY A 120 9.80 -7.15 7.47
N ILE A 121 9.77 -6.94 6.15
CA ILE A 121 10.79 -7.47 5.24
C ILE A 121 12.16 -6.85 5.53
N GLY A 122 12.20 -5.53 5.76
CA GLY A 122 13.46 -4.80 5.92
C GLY A 122 14.38 -5.02 4.72
N SER A 123 15.55 -5.59 4.97
CA SER A 123 16.53 -5.99 3.94
C SER A 123 16.61 -7.52 3.75
N SER A 124 15.70 -8.31 4.32
CA SER A 124 15.76 -9.77 4.24
C SER A 124 15.28 -10.29 2.88
N ARG A 125 16.18 -11.01 2.17
CA ARG A 125 15.83 -11.70 0.91
C ARG A 125 14.73 -12.74 1.13
N GLU A 126 14.84 -13.54 2.18
CA GLU A 126 13.87 -14.59 2.49
C GLU A 126 12.46 -14.01 2.68
N GLN A 127 12.34 -12.95 3.47
CA GLN A 127 11.05 -12.30 3.73
C GLN A 127 10.47 -11.68 2.46
N MET A 128 11.31 -11.13 1.58
CA MET A 128 10.87 -10.60 0.30
C MET A 128 10.35 -11.71 -0.64
N ILE A 129 11.03 -12.86 -0.68
CA ILE A 129 10.57 -14.02 -1.46
C ILE A 129 9.21 -14.49 -0.93
N ARG A 130 9.07 -14.64 0.39
CA ARG A 130 7.79 -14.99 1.03
C ARG A 130 6.69 -13.97 0.72
N PHE A 131 7.03 -12.69 0.68
CA PHE A 131 6.08 -11.63 0.34
C PHE A 131 5.59 -11.73 -1.10
N ALA A 132 6.48 -12.00 -2.06
CA ALA A 132 6.10 -12.20 -3.45
C ALA A 132 5.17 -13.41 -3.62
N GLN A 133 5.47 -14.53 -2.96
CA GLN A 133 4.62 -15.73 -2.93
C GLN A 133 3.25 -15.47 -2.28
N TYR A 134 3.20 -14.67 -1.21
CA TYR A 134 1.94 -14.25 -0.61
C TYR A 134 1.11 -13.38 -1.56
N MET A 135 1.75 -12.42 -2.24
CA MET A 135 1.08 -11.59 -3.26
C MET A 135 0.55 -12.43 -4.42
N GLU A 136 1.28 -13.46 -4.84
CA GLU A 136 0.83 -14.43 -5.85
C GLU A 136 -0.39 -15.20 -5.36
N ALA A 137 -0.38 -15.71 -4.13
CA ALA A 137 -1.52 -16.41 -3.53
C ALA A 137 -2.76 -15.51 -3.46
N LEU A 138 -2.60 -14.24 -3.10
CA LEU A 138 -3.69 -13.26 -3.13
C LEU A 138 -4.27 -13.12 -4.55
N VAL A 139 -3.42 -12.98 -5.58
CA VAL A 139 -3.89 -12.89 -6.98
C VAL A 139 -4.62 -14.16 -7.40
N ALA A 140 -4.08 -15.34 -7.07
CA ALA A 140 -4.66 -16.63 -7.44
C ALA A 140 -6.04 -16.83 -6.80
N TYR A 141 -6.15 -16.64 -5.48
CA TYR A 141 -7.44 -16.78 -4.80
C TYR A 141 -8.43 -15.67 -5.14
N HIS A 142 -7.97 -14.46 -5.46
CA HIS A 142 -8.82 -13.41 -5.99
C HIS A 142 -9.51 -13.85 -7.29
N LYS A 143 -8.74 -14.45 -8.22
CA LYS A 143 -9.30 -15.00 -9.47
C LYS A 143 -10.22 -16.19 -9.19
N TYR A 144 -9.85 -17.09 -8.28
CA TYR A 144 -10.64 -18.26 -7.90
C TYR A 144 -12.03 -17.89 -7.35
N PHE A 145 -12.12 -16.89 -6.46
CA PHE A 145 -13.38 -16.44 -5.88
C PHE A 145 -14.13 -15.39 -6.74
N GLY A 146 -13.83 -15.30 -8.04
CA GLY A 146 -14.57 -14.47 -8.98
C GLY A 146 -14.36 -12.97 -8.79
N GLY A 147 -13.15 -12.56 -8.39
CA GLY A 147 -12.76 -11.16 -8.27
C GLY A 147 -13.06 -10.36 -9.54
N ARG A 148 -13.53 -9.12 -9.37
CA ARG A 148 -13.96 -8.29 -10.52
C ARG A 148 -12.76 -7.94 -11.39
N GLU A 149 -12.91 -8.15 -12.70
CA GLU A 149 -12.07 -7.49 -13.69
C GLU A 149 -12.37 -5.98 -13.65
N ALA A 150 -11.33 -5.16 -13.81
CA ALA A 150 -11.41 -3.72 -13.61
C ALA A 150 -12.29 -3.03 -14.65
#